data_AF-A0A2G2A1I6-F1
#
_entry.id   AF-A0A2G2A1I6-F1
#
_cell.length_a   1.000
_cell.length_b   1.000
_cell.length_c   1.000
_cell.angle_alpha   90.00
_cell.angle_beta   90.00
_cell.angle_gamma   90.00
#
_symmetry.space_group_name_H-M   'P 1'
#
loop_
_entity.id
_entity.type
_entity.pdbx_description
1 polymer ?
#
loop_
_entity_poly.entity_id
_entity_poly.type
_entity_poly.pdbx_seq_one_letter_code
_entity_poly.pdbx_strand_id
1 'polypeptide(L)' 'MNDLLDKVNELALDYFGPAARQFISRQIGIHLYIDADELSAKHLEVLAEWVEKSGKRIISKEKSAELAEKIRRLNE' A
#
# COMPACT_ATOMS: atom_id res chain seq x y z
N MET A 1 -14.68 9.63 -3.24
CA MET A 1 -13.27 9.36 -3.59
C MET A 1 -12.51 9.30 -2.28
N ASN A 2 -11.68 8.29 -2.06
CA ASN A 2 -11.00 8.09 -0.79
C ASN A 2 -9.58 8.70 -0.89
N ASP A 3 -9.39 9.86 -0.28
CA ASP A 3 -8.14 10.62 -0.34
C ASP A 3 -6.93 9.83 0.21
N LEU A 4 -7.16 8.93 1.18
CA LEU A 4 -6.09 8.10 1.74
C LEU A 4 -5.67 7.01 0.75
N LEU A 5 -6.63 6.38 0.08
CA LEU A 5 -6.36 5.42 -0.99
C LEU A 5 -5.57 6.07 -2.12
N ASP A 6 -5.93 7.29 -2.50
CA ASP A 6 -5.23 8.03 -3.56
C ASP A 6 -3.77 8.30 -3.18
N LYS A 7 -3.51 8.77 -1.94
CA LYS A 7 -2.14 8.95 -1.43
C LYS A 7 -1.32 7.66 -1.43
N VAL A 8 -1.91 6.54 -1.01
CA VAL A 8 -1.22 5.23 -1.04
C VAL A 8 -0.90 4.82 -2.48
N ASN A 9 -1.84 5.02 -3.41
CA ASN A 9 -1.62 4.71 -4.83
C ASN A 9 -0.55 5.59 -5.47
N GLU A 10 -0.51 6.88 -5.12
CA GLU A 10 0.52 7.81 -5.56
C GLU A 10 1.90 7.39 -5.07
N LEU A 11 2.04 7.07 -3.77
CA LEU A 11 3.30 6.56 -3.23
C LEU A 11 3.74 5.28 -3.93
N ALA A 12 2.81 4.34 -4.17
CA ALA A 12 3.12 3.07 -4.80
C ALA A 12 3.50 3.20 -6.29
N LEU A 13 3.08 4.28 -6.96
CA LEU A 13 3.36 4.53 -8.38
C LEU A 13 4.88 4.61 -8.65
N ASP A 14 5.63 5.23 -7.74
CA ASP A 14 7.09 5.38 -7.86
C ASP A 14 7.86 4.04 -7.78
N TYR A 15 7.20 2.99 -7.27
CA TYR A 15 7.81 1.68 -7.05
C TYR A 15 7.32 0.64 -8.06
N PHE A 16 6.02 0.62 -8.33
CA PHE A 16 5.37 -0.40 -9.16
C PHE A 16 4.91 0.12 -10.53
N GLY A 17 5.03 1.43 -10.78
CA GLY A 17 4.55 2.05 -12.02
C GLY A 17 3.06 1.80 -12.23
N PRO A 18 2.60 1.59 -13.48
CA PRO A 18 1.18 1.41 -13.81
C PRO A 18 0.46 0.28 -13.03
N ALA A 19 1.21 -0.69 -12.49
CA ALA A 19 0.67 -1.79 -11.71
C ALA A 19 0.33 -1.42 -10.25
N ALA A 20 0.73 -0.23 -9.77
CA ALA A 20 0.58 0.20 -8.38
C ALA A 20 -0.85 0.06 -7.86
N ARG A 21 -1.84 0.60 -8.60
CA ARG A 21 -3.25 0.57 -8.19
C ARG A 21 -3.78 -0.85 -8.04
N GLN A 22 -3.44 -1.73 -8.98
CA GLN A 22 -3.85 -3.14 -8.92
C GLN A 22 -3.16 -3.86 -7.77
N PHE A 23 -1.88 -3.58 -7.54
CA PHE A 23 -1.12 -4.17 -6.43
C PHE A 23 -1.70 -3.78 -5.07
N ILE A 24 -1.96 -2.48 -4.84
CA ILE A 24 -2.55 -1.96 -3.61
C ILE A 24 -3.96 -2.51 -3.39
N SER A 25 -4.83 -2.45 -4.42
CA SER A 25 -6.18 -3.01 -4.35
C SER A 25 -6.16 -4.49 -3.97
N ARG A 26 -5.21 -5.27 -4.50
CA ARG A 26 -5.03 -6.68 -4.13
C ARG A 26 -4.60 -6.84 -2.66
N GLN A 27 -3.69 -6.00 -2.15
CA GLN A 27 -3.30 -6.09 -0.74
C GLN A 27 -4.47 -5.75 0.19
N ILE A 28 -5.26 -4.73 -0.16
CA ILE A 28 -6.45 -4.35 0.61
C ILE A 28 -7.47 -5.50 0.63
N GLY A 29 -7.85 -6.02 -0.54
CA GLY A 29 -8.88 -7.05 -0.62
C GLY A 29 -8.47 -8.37 0.05
N ILE A 30 -7.21 -8.80 -0.08
CA ILE A 30 -6.76 -10.09 0.47
C ILE A 30 -6.44 -10.03 1.96
N HIS A 31 -5.91 -8.90 2.44
CA HIS A 31 -5.34 -8.83 3.79
C HIS A 31 -6.10 -7.95 4.77
N LEU A 32 -6.90 -7.00 4.28
CA LEU A 32 -7.76 -6.17 5.12
C LEU A 32 -9.23 -6.62 5.08
N TYR A 33 -9.64 -7.38 4.06
CA TYR A 33 -11.02 -7.87 3.88
C TYR A 33 -12.05 -6.73 3.85
N ILE A 34 -11.70 -5.62 3.20
CA ILE A 34 -12.53 -4.43 3.00
C ILE A 34 -12.51 -4.03 1.54
N ASP A 35 -13.45 -3.17 1.14
CA ASP A 35 -13.37 -2.49 -0.13
C ASP A 35 -12.32 -1.36 -0.08
N ALA A 36 -11.70 -1.06 -1.24
CA ALA A 36 -10.60 -0.11 -1.29
C ALA A 36 -11.01 1.32 -0.86
N ASP A 37 -12.25 1.70 -1.10
CA ASP A 37 -12.84 2.97 -0.69
C ASP A 37 -13.15 3.04 0.81
N GLU A 38 -13.10 1.93 1.55
CA GLU A 38 -13.21 1.86 3.02
C GLU A 38 -11.85 2.00 3.73
N LEU A 39 -10.76 2.19 2.99
CA LEU A 39 -9.44 2.36 3.56
C LEU A 39 -9.40 3.55 4.54
N SER A 40 -8.86 3.35 5.73
CA SER A 40 -8.75 4.37 6.78
C SER A 40 -7.45 4.20 7.55
N ALA A 41 -7.09 5.19 8.37
CA ALA A 41 -5.84 5.22 9.12
C ALA A 41 -5.57 3.94 9.93
N LYS A 42 -6.61 3.34 10.52
CA LYS A 42 -6.51 2.10 11.32
C LYS A 42 -5.98 0.89 10.53
N HIS A 43 -6.04 0.94 9.20
CA HIS A 43 -5.60 -0.14 8.32
C HIS A 43 -4.15 0.02 7.84
N LEU A 44 -3.54 1.20 7.99
CA LEU A 44 -2.25 1.53 7.38
C LEU A 44 -1.11 0.63 7.86
N GLU A 45 -1.11 0.27 9.14
CA GLU A 45 -0.07 -0.60 9.71
C GLU A 45 -0.08 -1.99 9.05
N VAL A 46 -1.27 -2.61 8.99
CA VAL A 46 -1.46 -3.92 8.36
C VAL A 46 -1.22 -3.83 6.85
N LEU A 47 -1.67 -2.76 6.20
CA LEU A 47 -1.43 -2.56 4.77
C LEU A 47 0.07 -2.46 4.46
N ALA A 48 0.81 -1.67 5.24
CA ALA A 48 2.25 -1.50 5.08
C ALA A 48 2.99 -2.83 5.25
N GLU A 49 2.64 -3.63 6.26
CA GLU A 49 3.22 -4.95 6.47
C GLU A 49 3.08 -5.86 5.23
N TRP A 50 1.87 -5.90 4.65
CA TRP A 50 1.61 -6.72 3.47
C TRP A 50 2.20 -6.15 2.18
N VAL A 51 2.24 -4.82 2.05
CA VAL A 51 2.97 -4.16 0.97
C VAL A 51 4.45 -4.52 1.02
N GLU A 52 5.08 -4.56 2.19
CA GLU A 52 6.49 -4.98 2.32
C GLU A 52 6.66 -6.47 1.96
N LYS A 53 5.86 -7.35 2.57
CA LYS A 53 5.97 -8.81 2.41
C LYS A 53 5.70 -9.28 0.98
N SER A 54 4.69 -8.71 0.34
CA SER A 54 4.33 -9.00 -1.05
C SER A 54 5.25 -8.25 -2.02
N GLY A 55 5.57 -6.99 -1.72
CA GLY A 55 6.37 -6.13 -2.56
C GLY A 55 7.79 -6.64 -2.77
N LYS A 56 8.46 -7.16 -1.72
CA LYS A 56 9.82 -7.74 -1.84
C LYS A 56 9.95 -8.93 -2.78
N ARG A 57 8.82 -9.48 -3.27
CA ARG A 57 8.80 -10.56 -4.29
C ARG A 57 8.79 -10.01 -5.72
N ILE A 58 8.59 -8.71 -5.89
CA ILE A 58 8.42 -8.02 -7.18
C ILE A 58 9.49 -6.94 -7.36
N ILE A 59 9.77 -6.18 -6.29
CA ILE A 59 10.81 -5.13 -6.23
C ILE A 59 11.86 -5.49 -5.18
N SER A 60 12.94 -4.72 -5.10
CA SER A 60 14.00 -4.96 -4.10
C SER A 60 13.46 -4.82 -2.67
N LYS A 61 14.09 -5.53 -1.74
CA LYS A 61 13.71 -5.52 -0.32
C LYS A 61 13.75 -4.11 0.25
N GLU A 62 14.76 -3.33 -0.09
CA GLU A 62 14.97 -1.95 0.36
C GLU A 62 13.83 -1.06 -0.13
N LYS A 63 13.48 -1.15 -1.42
CA LYS A 63 12.37 -0.40 -2.01
C LYS A 63 11.02 -0.77 -1.40
N SER A 64 10.79 -2.06 -1.14
CA SER A 64 9.55 -2.51 -0.50
C SER A 64 9.42 -2.03 0.95
N ALA A 65 10.53 -2.03 1.70
CA ALA A 65 10.56 -1.53 3.07
C ALA A 65 10.37 -0.01 3.12
N GLU A 66 10.99 0.72 2.19
CA GLU A 66 10.84 2.17 2.06
C GLU A 66 9.37 2.56 1.77
N LEU A 67 8.73 1.88 0.82
CA LEU A 67 7.31 2.13 0.51
C LEU A 67 6.41 1.83 1.72
N ALA A 68 6.63 0.69 2.39
CA ALA A 68 5.85 0.33 3.58
C ALA A 68 5.99 1.38 4.69
N GLU A 69 7.21 1.89 4.90
CA GLU A 69 7.45 2.96 5.87
C GLU A 69 6.73 4.26 5.49
N LYS A 70 6.74 4.64 4.21
CA LYS A 70 5.96 5.81 3.73
C LYS A 70 4.46 5.64 3.96
N ILE A 71 3.92 4.43 3.77
CA ILE A 71 2.50 4.13 4.03
C ILE A 71 2.17 4.23 5.52
N ARG A 72 3.02 3.72 6.42
CA ARG A 72 2.81 3.85 7.88
C ARG A 72 2.69 5.30 8.34
N ARG A 73 3.51 6.18 7.76
CA ARG A 73 3.56 7.61 8.13
C ARG A 73 2.45 8.46 7.52
N LEU A 74 1.54 7.91 6.72
CA LEU A 74 0.40 8.67 6.19
C LEU A 74 -0.63 9.09 7.27
N ASN A 75 -0.47 8.61 8.51
CA ASN A 75 -1.28 8.99 9.67
C ASN A 75 -0.63 10.04 10.58
N GLU A 76 0.59 10.49 10.27
CA GLU A 76 1.27 11.60 10.94
C GLU A 76 1.01 12.93 10.23
#